data_AF-A0A7Y4YEH2-F1
#
_entry.id   AF-A0A7Y4YEH2-F1
#
_cell.length_a   1.000
_cell.length_b   1.000
_cell.length_c   1.000
_cell.angle_alpha   90.00
_cell.angle_beta   90.00
_cell.angle_gamma   90.00
#
_symmetry.space_group_name_H-M   'P 1'
#
loop_
_entity.id
_entity.type
_entity.pdbx_description
1 polymer ?
#
loop_
_entity_poly.entity_id
_entity_poly.type
_entity_poly.pdbx_seq_one_letter_code
_entity_poly.pdbx_strand_id
1 'polypeptide(L)'
;MKDTQTVFKIYTNGQLLDVTKYSFIEADRLFVSLQNYAKQKNANDSIYNVMKQVPAKIGFAGMMKHEVYSNDLTDEAFTKWYRQLLEKITNKPVTKFEVYQQKALWHNNALKEIASPEKISFIVTN
;
A
#
# COMPACT_ATOMS: atom_id res chain seq x y z
N MET A 1 -2.36 18.84 16.39
CA MET A 1 -2.03 18.44 14.99
C MET A 1 -3.35 18.18 14.27
N LYS A 2 -3.51 18.59 13.00
CA LYS A 2 -4.65 18.12 12.20
C LYS A 2 -4.27 16.77 11.61
N ASP A 3 -5.08 15.74 11.84
CA ASP A 3 -4.81 14.40 11.33
C ASP A 3 -4.87 14.38 9.79
N THR A 4 -3.76 14.00 9.17
CA THR A 4 -3.65 13.80 7.73
C THR A 4 -4.10 12.40 7.35
N GLN A 5 -4.97 12.31 6.36
CA GLN A 5 -5.47 11.05 5.80
C GLN A 5 -4.74 10.75 4.49
N THR A 6 -4.47 9.47 4.23
CA THR A 6 -3.95 9.02 2.93
C THR A 6 -5.13 8.60 2.06
N VAL A 7 -5.28 9.24 0.91
CA VAL A 7 -6.26 8.89 -0.11
C VAL A 7 -5.55 8.22 -1.27
N PHE A 8 -6.13 7.13 -1.78
CA PHE A 8 -5.58 6.43 -2.94
C PHE A 8 -6.39 6.77 -4.20
N LYS A 9 -5.68 6.99 -5.30
CA LYS A 9 -6.22 7.10 -6.65
C LYS A 9 -5.72 5.93 -7.47
N ILE A 10 -6.64 5.12 -7.98
CA ILE A 10 -6.33 3.91 -8.75
C ILE A 10 -6.67 4.20 -10.20
N TYR A 11 -5.73 4.02 -11.10
CA TYR A 11 -5.92 4.11 -12.54
C TYR A 11 -5.83 2.72 -13.14
N THR A 12 -6.84 2.30 -13.89
CA THR A 12 -6.84 1.04 -14.65
C THR A 12 -6.92 1.35 -16.13
N ASN A 13 -6.01 0.82 -16.93
CA ASN A 13 -5.92 1.05 -18.38
C ASN A 13 -5.94 2.56 -18.74
N GLY A 14 -5.29 3.40 -17.91
CA GLY A 14 -5.23 4.85 -18.08
C GLY A 14 -6.45 5.65 -17.59
N GLN A 15 -7.48 4.98 -17.08
CA GLN A 15 -8.71 5.63 -16.59
C GLN A 15 -8.76 5.58 -15.05
N LEU A 16 -9.13 6.70 -14.43
CA LEU A 16 -9.38 6.75 -13.00
C LEU A 16 -10.54 5.80 -12.65
N LEU A 17 -10.29 4.92 -11.69
CA LEU A 17 -11.28 3.98 -11.19
C LEU A 17 -12.33 4.73 -10.38
N ASP A 18 -13.55 4.74 -10.89
CA ASP A 18 -14.70 5.28 -10.19
C ASP A 18 -15.24 4.25 -9.19
N VAL A 19 -14.73 4.32 -7.96
CA VAL A 19 -15.05 3.37 -6.90
C VAL A 19 -16.48 3.46 -6.38
N THR A 20 -17.19 4.55 -6.69
CA THR A 20 -18.58 4.77 -6.25
C THR A 20 -19.57 3.81 -6.90
N LYS A 21 -19.13 3.13 -7.97
CA LYS A 21 -19.90 2.11 -8.69
C LYS A 21 -19.89 0.73 -8.04
N TYR A 22 -19.04 0.52 -7.03
CA TYR A 22 -18.89 -0.78 -6.36
C TYR A 22 -19.53 -0.76 -4.98
N SER A 23 -19.80 -1.94 -4.43
CA SER A 23 -20.28 -2.05 -3.04
C SER A 23 -19.23 -1.51 -2.07
N PHE A 24 -19.69 -1.09 -0.88
CA PHE A 24 -18.80 -0.62 0.18
C PHE A 24 -17.69 -1.64 0.49
N ILE A 25 -18.02 -2.93 0.52
CA ILE A 25 -17.07 -4.01 0.80
C ILE A 25 -15.99 -4.12 -0.29
N GLU A 26 -16.38 -3.95 -1.55
CA GLU A 26 -15.44 -4.02 -2.67
C GLU A 26 -14.53 -2.79 -2.71
N ALA A 27 -15.09 -1.59 -2.54
CA ALA A 27 -14.31 -0.37 -2.45
C ALA A 27 -13.33 -0.41 -1.26
N ASP A 28 -13.79 -0.89 -0.10
CA ASP A 28 -12.96 -1.04 1.10
C ASP A 28 -11.81 -2.03 0.87
N ARG A 29 -12.09 -3.19 0.25
CA ARG A 29 -11.04 -4.17 -0.10
C ARG A 29 -9.95 -3.56 -0.99
N LEU A 30 -10.30 -2.71 -1.95
CA LEU A 30 -9.30 -2.04 -2.80
C LEU A 30 -8.38 -1.15 -1.96
N PHE A 31 -8.94 -0.29 -1.10
CA PHE A 31 -8.16 0.69 -0.35
C PHE A 31 -7.42 0.09 0.84
N VAL A 32 -8.07 -0.76 1.62
CA VAL A 32 -7.50 -1.37 2.84
C VAL A 32 -6.33 -2.28 2.48
N SER A 33 -6.42 -3.00 1.36
CA SER A 33 -5.32 -3.89 0.94
C SER A 33 -4.04 -3.11 0.60
N LEU A 34 -4.17 -1.97 -0.10
CA LEU A 34 -3.05 -1.07 -0.36
C LEU A 34 -2.47 -0.51 0.94
N GLN A 35 -3.33 -0.07 1.85
CA GLN A 35 -2.90 0.49 3.13
C GLN A 35 -2.17 -0.56 4.00
N ASN A 36 -2.71 -1.78 4.07
CA ASN A 36 -2.14 -2.86 4.87
C ASN A 36 -0.78 -3.29 4.32
N TYR A 37 -0.64 -3.41 3.01
CA TYR A 37 0.65 -3.76 2.41
C TYR A 37 1.69 -2.66 2.62
N ALA A 38 1.31 -1.38 2.44
CA ALA A 38 2.19 -0.25 2.74
C ALA A 38 2.66 -0.24 4.20
N LYS A 39 1.72 -0.46 5.15
CA LYS A 39 2.04 -0.57 6.58
C LYS A 39 2.96 -1.75 6.87
N GLN A 40 2.71 -2.90 6.26
CA GLN A 40 3.49 -4.11 6.42
C GLN A 40 4.94 -3.91 5.96
N LYS A 41 5.16 -3.29 4.80
CA LYS A 41 6.51 -2.97 4.32
C LYS A 41 7.27 -2.10 5.32
N ASN A 42 6.64 -1.04 5.82
CA ASN A 42 7.26 -0.17 6.84
C ASN A 42 7.48 -0.90 8.18
N ALA A 43 6.57 -1.82 8.53
CA ALA A 43 6.65 -2.61 9.75
C ALA A 43 7.77 -3.65 9.69
N ASN A 44 8.02 -4.30 8.55
CA ASN A 44 9.14 -5.24 8.38
C ASN A 44 10.47 -4.57 8.76
N ASP A 45 10.74 -3.37 8.22
CA ASP A 45 11.96 -2.62 8.52
C ASP A 45 12.04 -2.23 10.01
N SER A 46 10.91 -1.81 10.58
CA SER A 46 10.83 -1.40 11.99
C SER A 46 11.05 -2.59 12.94
N ILE A 47 10.41 -3.73 12.66
CA ILE A 47 10.53 -4.96 13.45
C ILE A 47 11.96 -5.48 13.38
N TYR A 48 12.55 -5.55 12.18
CA TYR A 48 13.94 -5.96 12.02
C TYR A 48 14.88 -5.06 12.82
N ASN A 49 14.73 -3.74 12.72
CA ASN A 49 15.57 -2.79 13.45
C ASN A 49 15.42 -2.91 14.97
N VAL A 50 14.21 -3.09 15.50
CA VAL A 50 13.97 -3.29 16.94
C VAL A 50 14.56 -4.62 17.41
N MET A 51 14.26 -5.71 16.71
CA MET A 51 14.72 -7.04 17.09
C MET A 51 16.24 -7.15 17.04
N LYS A 52 16.91 -6.45 16.10
CA LYS A 52 18.37 -6.38 16.01
C LYS A 52 19.03 -5.73 17.23
N GLN A 53 18.36 -4.79 17.92
CA GLN A 53 18.99 -4.06 19.04
C GLN A 53 19.31 -4.95 20.24
N VAL A 54 18.52 -5.97 20.53
CA VAL A 54 18.73 -6.84 21.70
C VAL A 54 19.97 -7.74 21.50
N PRO A 55 20.12 -8.48 20.39
CA PRO A 55 21.33 -9.25 20.10
C PRO A 55 22.56 -8.37 19.78
N ALA A 56 22.37 -7.16 19.27
CA ALA A 56 23.47 -6.22 19.05
C ALA A 56 24.19 -5.83 20.36
N LYS A 57 23.45 -5.68 21.46
CA LYS A 57 24.03 -5.36 22.77
C LYS A 57 24.92 -6.47 23.34
N ILE A 58 24.77 -7.70 22.85
CA ILE A 58 25.53 -8.88 23.28
C ILE A 58 26.50 -9.39 22.19
N GLY A 59 26.72 -8.62 21.11
CA GLY A 59 27.70 -8.94 20.07
C GLY A 59 27.22 -9.91 18.96
N PHE A 60 25.94 -10.30 18.96
CA PHE A 60 25.38 -11.30 18.04
C PHE A 60 24.59 -10.70 16.85
N ALA A 61 24.67 -9.38 16.63
CA ALA A 61 23.91 -8.70 15.57
C ALA A 61 24.13 -9.28 14.15
N GLY A 62 25.33 -9.78 13.86
CA GLY A 62 25.67 -10.33 12.54
C GLY A 62 25.03 -11.68 12.22
N MET A 63 24.46 -12.37 13.21
CA MET A 63 23.77 -13.66 13.02
C MET A 63 22.27 -13.50 12.73
N MET A 64 21.73 -12.30 12.86
CA MET A 64 20.31 -11.99 12.61
C MET A 64 20.07 -11.78 11.12
N LYS A 65 19.36 -12.71 10.48
CA LYS A 65 18.95 -12.56 9.07
C LYS A 65 17.63 -11.80 8.98
N HIS A 66 17.56 -10.82 8.09
CA HIS A 66 16.37 -10.01 7.84
C HIS A 66 15.14 -10.86 7.51
N GLU A 67 15.34 -11.89 6.69
CA GLU A 67 14.33 -12.86 6.22
C GLU A 67 13.52 -13.51 7.34
N VAL A 68 14.09 -13.69 8.54
CA VAL A 68 13.40 -14.31 9.69
C VAL A 68 12.40 -13.35 10.35
N TYR A 69 12.56 -12.04 10.13
CA TYR A 69 11.80 -10.98 10.77
C TYR A 69 10.97 -10.14 9.79
N SER A 70 10.98 -10.51 8.51
CA SER A 70 10.17 -9.90 7.46
C SER A 70 9.17 -10.89 6.91
N ASN A 71 8.01 -10.39 6.46
CA ASN A 71 7.16 -11.18 5.58
C ASN A 71 7.74 -11.14 4.15
N ASP A 72 7.89 -12.31 3.53
CA ASP A 72 8.48 -12.50 2.19
C ASP A 72 7.52 -12.16 1.03
N LEU A 73 6.37 -11.55 1.31
CA LEU A 73 5.48 -11.07 0.26
C LEU A 73 6.19 -9.98 -0.58
N THR A 74 6.53 -10.33 -1.82
CA THR A 74 7.22 -9.41 -2.74
C THR A 74 6.26 -8.44 -3.42
N ASP A 75 6.81 -7.34 -3.93
CA ASP A 75 6.05 -6.33 -4.66
C ASP A 75 5.40 -6.91 -5.92
N GLU A 76 6.07 -7.84 -6.61
CA GLU A 76 5.52 -8.55 -7.77
C GLU A 76 4.35 -9.45 -7.37
N ALA A 77 4.49 -10.20 -6.28
CA ALA A 77 3.44 -11.08 -5.79
C ALA A 77 2.20 -10.29 -5.38
N PHE A 78 2.39 -9.20 -4.63
CA PHE A 78 1.32 -8.28 -4.26
C PHE A 78 0.69 -7.62 -5.49
N THR A 79 1.50 -7.09 -6.42
CA THR A 79 1.03 -6.44 -7.67
C THR A 79 0.18 -7.39 -8.50
N LYS A 80 0.60 -8.65 -8.64
CA LYS A 80 -0.13 -9.68 -9.39
C LYS A 80 -1.48 -10.00 -8.73
N TRP A 81 -1.49 -10.21 -7.42
CA TRP A 81 -2.72 -10.46 -6.68
C TRP A 81 -3.67 -9.27 -6.73
N TYR A 82 -3.15 -8.05 -6.58
CA TYR A 82 -3.95 -6.83 -6.61
C TYR A 82 -4.55 -6.58 -8.00
N ARG A 83 -3.84 -6.91 -9.08
CA ARG A 83 -4.40 -6.91 -10.44
C ARG A 83 -5.61 -7.85 -10.54
N GLN A 84 -5.50 -9.08 -10.04
CA GLN A 84 -6.61 -10.04 -10.05
C GLN A 84 -7.81 -9.56 -9.23
N LEU A 85 -7.55 -8.87 -8.11
CA LEU A 85 -8.59 -8.23 -7.31
C LEU A 85 -9.30 -7.13 -8.11
N LEU A 86 -8.55 -6.26 -8.80
CA LEU A 86 -9.11 -5.23 -9.67
C LEU A 86 -9.95 -5.85 -10.79
N GLU A 87 -9.45 -6.88 -11.47
CA GLU A 87 -10.19 -7.56 -12.54
C GLU A 87 -11.51 -8.16 -12.02
N LYS A 88 -11.47 -8.76 -10.84
CA LYS A 88 -12.64 -9.35 -10.19
C LYS A 88 -13.70 -8.31 -9.82
N ILE A 89 -13.30 -7.19 -9.22
CA ILE A 89 -14.24 -6.14 -8.78
C ILE A 89 -14.77 -5.33 -9.97
N THR A 90 -13.89 -5.00 -10.91
CA THR A 90 -14.26 -4.18 -12.07
C THR A 90 -14.97 -4.98 -13.16
N ASN A 91 -14.90 -6.32 -13.10
CA ASN A 91 -15.34 -7.24 -14.14
C ASN A 91 -14.77 -6.90 -15.53
N LYS A 92 -13.52 -6.41 -15.56
CA LYS A 92 -12.81 -5.97 -16.76
C LYS A 92 -11.36 -6.45 -16.72
N PRO A 93 -10.76 -6.79 -17.87
CA PRO A 93 -9.34 -7.08 -17.94
C PRO A 93 -8.50 -5.85 -17.59
N VAL A 94 -7.47 -6.02 -16.78
CA VAL A 94 -6.56 -4.95 -16.36
C VAL A 94 -5.17 -5.22 -16.94
N THR A 95 -4.86 -4.58 -18.06
CA THR A 95 -3.55 -4.73 -18.72
C THR A 95 -2.48 -3.90 -18.01
N LYS A 96 -2.85 -2.70 -17.57
CA LYS A 96 -2.00 -1.78 -16.81
C LYS A 96 -2.79 -1.16 -15.69
N PHE A 97 -2.15 -0.99 -14.52
CA PHE A 97 -2.71 -0.15 -13.47
C PHE A 97 -1.64 0.67 -12.77
N GLU A 98 -2.04 1.81 -12.25
CA GLU A 98 -1.18 2.74 -11.51
C GLU A 98 -1.93 3.17 -10.25
N VAL A 99 -1.21 3.26 -9.13
CA VAL A 99 -1.80 3.69 -7.87
C VAL A 99 -1.01 4.88 -7.37
N TYR A 100 -1.73 5.93 -6.99
CA TYR A 100 -1.18 7.13 -6.40
C TYR A 100 -1.73 7.29 -5.00
N GLN A 101 -0.87 7.73 -4.08
CA GLN A 101 -1.25 8.15 -2.74
C GLN A 101 -1.21 9.67 -2.66
N GLN A 102 -2.10 10.25 -1.88
CA GLN A 102 -2.15 11.69 -1.68
C GLN A 102 -2.56 12.00 -0.24
N LYS A 103 -1.85 12.94 0.38
CA LYS A 103 -2.21 13.42 1.72
C LYS A 103 -3.37 14.40 1.61
N ALA A 104 -4.38 14.20 2.44
CA ALA A 104 -5.55 15.06 2.56
C ALA A 104 -5.80 15.45 4.01
N LEU A 105 -6.41 16.61 4.21
CA LEU A 105 -6.89 17.08 5.52
C LEU A 105 -8.41 17.20 5.49
N TRP A 106 -9.05 16.86 6.60
CA TRP A 106 -10.46 17.19 6.78
C TRP A 106 -10.63 18.70 6.88
N HIS A 107 -11.40 19.28 5.97
CA HIS A 107 -11.72 20.70 5.94
C HIS A 107 -13.14 20.91 5.42
N ASN A 108 -13.98 21.60 6.21
CA ASN A 108 -15.36 21.95 5.85
C ASN A 108 -16.17 20.75 5.30
N ASN A 109 -16.20 19.65 6.05
CA ASN A 109 -16.92 18.41 5.73
C ASN A 109 -16.44 17.64 4.49
N ALA A 110 -15.25 17.95 3.99
CA ALA A 110 -14.63 17.21 2.90
C ALA A 110 -13.15 16.95 3.16
N LEU A 111 -12.61 15.90 2.54
CA LEU A 111 -11.17 15.70 2.46
C LEU A 111 -10.61 16.63 1.39
N LYS A 112 -9.79 17.59 1.81
CA LYS A 112 -9.06 18.50 0.93
C LYS A 112 -7.65 18.01 0.76
N GLU A 113 -7.26 17.78 -0.49
CA GLU A 113 -5.91 17.43 -0.89
C GLU A 113 -4.91 18.56 -0.52
N ILE A 114 -3.79 18.21 0.10
CA ILE A 114 -2.78 19.17 0.58
C ILE A 114 -1.39 18.96 -0.01
N ALA A 115 -1.19 17.88 -0.75
CA ALA A 115 0.07 17.55 -1.43
C ALA A 115 -0.24 17.02 -2.83
N SER A 116 0.73 17.05 -3.73
CA SER A 116 0.61 16.41 -5.04
C SER A 116 0.48 14.89 -4.89
N PRO A 117 -0.25 14.19 -5.79
CA PRO A 117 -0.29 12.73 -5.79
C PRO A 117 1.10 12.13 -6.04
N GLU A 118 1.49 11.16 -5.23
CA GLU A 118 2.74 10.42 -5.36
C GLU A 118 2.43 9.00 -5.85
N LYS A 119 3.14 8.54 -6.89
CA LYS A 119 2.97 7.16 -7.36
C LYS A 119 3.50 6.19 -6.30
N ILE A 120 2.72 5.17 -5.98
CA ILE A 120 3.14 4.12 -5.06
C ILE A 120 4.27 3.31 -5.71
N SER A 121 5.40 3.19 -5.00
CA SER A 121 6.62 2.54 -5.48
C SER A 121 6.54 1.01 -5.54
N PHE A 122 5.68 0.39 -4.74
CA PHE A 122 5.57 -1.07 -4.64
C PHE A 122 4.60 -1.71 -5.65
N ILE A 123 4.00 -0.90 -6.54
CA ILE A 123 3.24 -1.41 -7.68
C ILE A 123 4.19 -1.51 -8.88
N VAL A 124 4.49 -2.75 -9.28
CA VAL A 124 5.41 -3.02 -10.39
C VAL A 124 4.68 -2.80 -11.72
N THR A 125 5.11 -1.81 -12.50
CA THR A 125 4.64 -1.63 -13.88
C THR A 125 5.33 -2.65 -14.78
N ASN A 126 4.55 -3.59 -15.32
CA ASN A 126 4.94 -4.37 -16.50
C ASN A 126 4.59 -3.59 -17.78
#